data_AF-A0A936DUP4-F1
#
_entry.id   AF-A0A936DUP4-F1
#
_cell.length_a   1.000
_cell.length_b   1.000
_cell.length_c   1.000
_cell.angle_alpha   90.00
_cell.angle_beta   90.00
_cell.angle_gamma   90.00
#
_symmetry.space_group_name_H-M   'P 1'
#
loop_
_entity.id
_entity.type
_entity.pdbx_description
1 polymer ?
#
loop_
_entity_poly.entity_id
_entity_poly.type
_entity_poly.pdbx_seq_one_letter_code
_entity_poly.pdbx_strand_id
1 'polypeptide(L)'
;MKRVVHLSQLSHSSLIEPGKPGAEVFTPHRRAARVIGSPYQPLDREAVRLLRRNGWEMATGVVARRNLIAAVKQVLKLDEPSPVAARMTPSMQALLRTGIDPNNLLNYQSERVRQLAEITLVYQAMLHQQRLLDPSEALWHASRLKLNRKPIVVYGYFRPRIDELAFIDALAGEGSRFLVPCADHSIFRENRKALEFLRSRNWELEESGTSLTTYGQRIADSF
;
A
#
# COMPACT_ATOMS: atom_id res chain seq x y z
N MET A 1 3.62 -24.66 3.65
CA MET A 1 2.81 -24.25 2.47
C MET A 1 3.22 -22.85 2.03
N LYS A 2 3.42 -22.60 0.74
CA LYS A 2 4.07 -21.36 0.26
C LYS A 2 3.09 -20.17 0.17
N ARG A 3 3.63 -18.96 -0.01
CA ARG A 3 2.88 -17.72 -0.29
C ARG A 3 2.68 -17.59 -1.80
N VAL A 4 1.45 -17.36 -2.23
CA VAL A 4 1.08 -17.43 -3.65
C VAL A 4 0.43 -16.12 -4.12
N VAL A 5 0.82 -15.67 -5.30
CA VAL A 5 0.17 -14.59 -6.03
C VAL A 5 -0.56 -15.20 -7.22
N HIS A 6 -1.88 -15.03 -7.27
CA HIS A 6 -2.69 -15.50 -8.38
C HIS A 6 -2.75 -14.44 -9.47
N LEU A 7 -2.34 -14.81 -10.67
CA LEU A 7 -2.46 -14.01 -11.86
C LEU A 7 -3.81 -14.31 -12.49
N SER A 8 -4.82 -13.46 -12.25
CA SER A 8 -6.12 -13.62 -12.89
C SER A 8 -6.26 -12.69 -14.08
N GLN A 9 -6.80 -13.19 -15.18
CA GLN A 9 -7.43 -12.38 -16.22
C GLN A 9 -8.89 -12.01 -15.87
N LEU A 10 -9.22 -11.85 -14.57
CA LEU A 10 -10.56 -11.54 -14.02
C LEU A 10 -11.53 -12.72 -13.83
N SER A 11 -11.07 -13.98 -13.83
CA SER A 11 -11.91 -15.10 -13.36
C SER A 11 -11.88 -15.15 -11.82
N HIS A 12 -13.03 -14.89 -11.20
CA HIS A 12 -13.17 -14.74 -9.75
C HIS A 12 -13.34 -16.08 -9.01
N SER A 13 -13.62 -17.16 -9.76
CA SER A 13 -14.10 -18.43 -9.23
C SER A 13 -13.03 -19.26 -8.51
N SER A 14 -11.75 -19.16 -8.89
CA SER A 14 -10.67 -19.98 -8.30
C SER A 14 -10.14 -19.46 -6.96
N LEU A 15 -10.51 -18.23 -6.56
CA LEU A 15 -10.23 -17.71 -5.20
C LEU A 15 -11.33 -18.07 -4.20
N ILE A 16 -12.44 -18.64 -4.67
CA ILE A 16 -13.61 -19.03 -3.86
C ILE A 16 -13.48 -20.50 -3.44
N GLU A 17 -12.28 -20.93 -3.08
CA GLU A 17 -12.23 -21.74 -1.87
C GLU A 17 -12.06 -20.71 -0.75
N PRO A 18 -13.14 -20.36 -0.02
CA PRO A 18 -13.03 -19.44 1.10
C PRO A 18 -11.86 -19.94 1.95
N GLY A 19 -10.92 -19.03 2.18
CA GLY A 19 -9.57 -19.34 2.65
C GLY A 19 -9.60 -20.42 3.72
N LYS A 20 -8.62 -21.31 3.68
CA LYS A 20 -8.38 -22.30 4.75
C LYS A 20 -8.84 -21.73 6.10
N PRO A 21 -9.65 -22.47 6.88
CA PRO A 21 -10.12 -22.00 8.18
C PRO A 21 -8.97 -21.33 8.95
N GLY A 22 -9.09 -20.03 9.23
CA GLY A 22 -8.06 -19.24 9.92
C GLY A 22 -7.31 -18.19 9.10
N ALA A 23 -7.53 -18.04 7.79
CA ALA A 23 -6.92 -16.96 7.00
C ALA A 23 -7.67 -15.61 7.15
N GLU A 24 -6.95 -14.53 7.39
CA GLU A 24 -7.55 -13.18 7.45
C GLU A 24 -7.69 -12.56 6.06
N VAL A 25 -8.85 -11.97 5.77
CA VAL A 25 -9.16 -11.43 4.44
C VAL A 25 -9.09 -9.90 4.44
N PHE A 26 -8.33 -9.33 3.49
CA PHE A 26 -8.17 -7.89 3.32
C PHE A 26 -8.76 -7.40 2.00
N THR A 27 -9.58 -6.37 2.08
CA THR A 27 -10.23 -5.73 0.92
C THR A 27 -10.24 -4.21 1.04
N PRO A 28 -10.00 -3.47 -0.05
CA PRO A 28 -9.85 -2.01 0.03
C PRO A 28 -11.19 -1.29 0.28
N HIS A 29 -12.30 -1.89 -0.14
CA HIS A 29 -13.63 -1.30 -0.01
C HIS A 29 -14.73 -2.37 0.12
N ARG A 30 -15.88 -1.98 0.66
CA ARG A 30 -17.04 -2.86 0.93
C ARG A 30 -17.52 -3.65 -0.29
N ARG A 31 -17.42 -3.08 -1.50
CA ARG A 31 -17.80 -3.79 -2.73
C ARG A 31 -16.91 -5.01 -3.00
N ALA A 32 -15.60 -4.91 -2.78
CA ALA A 32 -14.68 -6.02 -2.98
C ALA A 32 -14.93 -7.11 -1.93
N ALA A 33 -15.14 -6.71 -0.66
CA ALA A 33 -15.53 -7.62 0.42
C ALA A 33 -16.78 -8.43 0.07
N ARG A 34 -17.81 -7.77 -0.46
CA ARG A 34 -19.09 -8.40 -0.84
C ARG A 34 -18.93 -9.43 -1.97
N VAL A 35 -18.09 -9.15 -2.97
CA VAL A 35 -17.85 -10.07 -4.10
C VAL A 35 -17.31 -11.42 -3.63
N ILE A 36 -16.50 -11.43 -2.57
CA ILE A 36 -15.89 -12.65 -2.02
C ILE A 36 -16.55 -13.14 -0.72
N GLY A 37 -17.71 -12.59 -0.35
CA GLY A 37 -18.43 -12.99 0.86
C GLY A 37 -17.71 -12.72 2.19
N SER A 38 -16.76 -11.78 2.22
CA SER A 38 -15.93 -11.49 3.40
C SER A 38 -16.38 -10.23 4.14
N PRO A 39 -16.13 -10.12 5.46
CA PRO A 39 -16.17 -8.83 6.17
C PRO A 39 -15.25 -7.78 5.53
N TYR A 40 -15.63 -6.50 5.64
CA TYR A 40 -14.82 -5.38 5.16
C TYR A 40 -13.69 -5.04 6.13
N GLN A 41 -12.45 -5.27 5.67
CA GLN A 41 -11.23 -5.03 6.43
C GLN A 41 -10.13 -4.51 5.48
N PRO A 42 -9.88 -3.18 5.43
CA PRO A 42 -8.80 -2.62 4.64
C PRO A 42 -7.45 -2.76 5.36
N LEU A 43 -6.36 -2.85 4.59
CA LEU A 43 -5.00 -2.91 5.10
C LEU A 43 -4.67 -1.75 6.05
N ASP A 44 -5.09 -0.52 5.71
CA ASP A 44 -4.85 0.68 6.53
C ASP A 44 -5.38 0.53 7.96
N ARG A 45 -6.55 -0.11 8.12
CA ARG A 45 -7.14 -0.33 9.45
C ARG A 45 -6.28 -1.28 10.28
N GLU A 46 -5.71 -2.31 9.65
CA GLU A 46 -4.83 -3.25 10.35
C GLU A 46 -3.49 -2.62 10.69
N ALA A 47 -2.89 -1.87 9.75
CA ALA A 47 -1.65 -1.13 10.01
C ALA A 47 -1.81 -0.16 11.18
N VAL A 48 -2.87 0.65 11.20
CA VAL A 48 -3.14 1.58 12.31
C VAL A 48 -3.34 0.83 13.63
N ARG A 49 -4.03 -0.32 13.61
CA ARG A 49 -4.23 -1.14 14.82
C ARG A 49 -2.91 -1.66 15.37
N LEU A 50 -2.02 -2.16 14.51
CA LEU A 50 -0.70 -2.67 14.88
C LEU A 50 0.20 -1.54 15.40
N LEU A 51 0.19 -0.39 14.73
CA LEU A 51 0.95 0.79 15.16
C LEU A 51 0.53 1.30 16.54
N ARG A 52 -0.77 1.39 16.80
CA ARG A 52 -1.30 1.76 18.14
C ARG A 52 -0.85 0.81 19.24
N ARG A 53 -0.86 -0.50 18.96
CA ARG A 53 -0.33 -1.52 19.90
C ARG A 53 1.17 -1.35 20.18
N ASN A 54 1.91 -0.69 19.27
CA ASN A 54 3.33 -0.39 19.40
C ASN A 54 3.60 1.07 19.83
N GLY A 55 2.60 1.75 20.41
CA GLY A 55 2.75 3.08 20.99
C GLY A 55 2.80 4.23 19.98
N TRP A 56 2.33 3.99 18.75
CA TRP A 56 2.19 5.03 17.72
C TRP A 56 0.75 5.46 17.52
N GLU A 57 0.55 6.76 17.40
CA GLU A 57 -0.74 7.35 17.04
C GLU A 57 -0.71 7.99 15.65
N MET A 58 -1.89 8.22 15.07
CA MET A 58 -2.01 8.89 13.77
C MET A 58 -2.23 10.37 13.99
N ALA A 59 -1.44 11.21 13.30
CA ALA A 59 -1.68 12.64 13.27
C ALA A 59 -3.06 12.93 12.66
N THR A 60 -3.85 13.75 13.35
CA THR A 60 -5.10 14.29 12.77
C THR A 60 -4.76 15.27 11.65
N GLY A 61 -5.72 15.54 10.75
CA GLY A 61 -5.50 16.49 9.64
C GLY A 61 -5.03 17.87 10.10
N VAL A 62 -5.52 18.36 11.24
CA VAL A 62 -5.10 19.63 11.84
C VAL A 62 -3.66 19.56 12.35
N VAL A 63 -3.29 18.48 13.05
CA VAL A 63 -1.94 18.30 13.58
C VAL A 63 -0.93 18.12 12.46
N ALA A 64 -1.24 17.28 11.47
CA ALA A 64 -0.41 17.11 10.27
C ALA A 64 -0.20 18.45 9.55
N ARG A 65 -1.29 19.21 9.32
CA ARG A 65 -1.22 20.52 8.67
C ARG A 65 -0.34 21.51 9.44
N ARG A 66 -0.50 21.60 10.76
CA ARG A 66 0.28 22.50 11.62
C ARG A 66 1.78 22.18 11.56
N ASN A 67 2.13 20.91 11.70
CA ASN A 67 3.54 20.49 11.65
C ASN A 67 4.13 20.69 10.25
N LEU A 68 3.37 20.48 9.17
CA LEU A 68 3.87 20.76 7.83
C LEU A 68 4.12 22.26 7.60
N ILE A 69 3.24 23.14 8.10
CA ILE A 69 3.47 24.60 8.06
C ILE A 69 4.75 24.96 8.81
N ALA A 70 4.94 24.39 10.00
CA ALA A 70 6.13 24.63 10.81
C ALA A 70 7.41 24.13 10.12
N ALA A 71 7.38 22.94 9.53
CA ALA A 71 8.50 22.38 8.77
C ALA A 71 8.88 23.25 7.57
N VAL A 72 7.89 23.69 6.79
CA VAL A 72 8.10 24.62 5.66
C VAL A 72 8.69 25.94 6.12
N LYS A 73 8.17 26.52 7.21
CA LYS A 73 8.70 27.75 7.79
C LYS A 73 10.16 27.59 8.21
N GLN A 74 10.48 26.48 8.86
CA GLN A 74 11.83 26.21 9.36
C GLN A 74 12.84 26.04 8.22
N VAL A 75 12.49 25.30 7.17
CA VAL A 75 13.40 25.00 6.07
C VAL A 75 13.55 26.19 5.12
N LEU A 76 12.42 26.77 4.66
CA LEU A 76 12.43 27.80 3.63
C LEU A 76 12.49 29.23 4.18
N LYS A 77 12.38 29.41 5.51
CA LYS A 77 12.43 30.72 6.19
C LYS A 77 11.45 31.75 5.59
N LEU A 78 10.25 31.31 5.27
CA LEU A 78 9.21 32.13 4.66
C LEU A 78 8.36 32.84 5.72
N ASP A 79 7.93 34.07 5.43
CA ASP A 79 6.96 34.82 6.24
C ASP A 79 5.57 34.18 6.18
N GLU A 80 5.14 33.75 4.98
CA GLU A 80 3.88 33.06 4.73
C GLU A 80 4.08 31.60 4.26
N PRO A 81 4.35 30.67 5.19
CA PRO A 81 4.61 29.26 4.86
C PRO A 81 3.36 28.47 4.43
N SER A 82 2.16 28.95 4.78
CA SER A 82 0.90 28.21 4.63
C SER A 82 0.58 27.80 3.18
N PRO A 83 0.63 28.69 2.16
CA PRO A 83 0.33 28.32 0.78
C PRO A 83 1.34 27.32 0.21
N VAL A 84 2.62 27.47 0.56
CA VAL A 84 3.69 26.56 0.12
C VAL A 84 3.47 25.16 0.68
N ALA A 85 3.20 25.04 1.98
CA ALA A 85 2.89 23.78 2.62
C ALA A 85 1.67 23.07 2.01
N ALA A 86 0.63 23.81 1.61
CA ALA A 86 -0.52 23.23 0.91
C ALA A 86 -0.13 22.63 -0.45
N ARG A 87 0.67 23.37 -1.25
CA ARG A 87 1.16 22.89 -2.55
C ARG A 87 2.10 21.68 -2.43
N MET A 88 2.85 21.57 -1.34
CA MET A 88 3.79 20.47 -1.12
C MET A 88 3.15 19.19 -0.59
N THR A 89 1.95 19.28 -0.01
CA THR A 89 1.27 18.14 0.63
C THR A 89 1.18 16.90 -0.27
N PRO A 90 0.76 16.98 -1.55
CA PRO A 90 0.66 15.78 -2.39
C PRO A 90 2.01 15.10 -2.65
N SER A 91 3.06 15.88 -2.91
CA SER A 91 4.41 15.36 -3.16
C SER A 91 5.03 14.75 -1.91
N MET A 92 4.83 15.38 -0.75
CA MET A 92 5.27 14.85 0.54
C MET A 92 4.55 13.53 0.85
N GLN A 93 3.22 13.49 0.73
CA GLN A 93 2.45 12.26 0.96
C GLN A 93 2.83 11.14 -0.01
N ALA A 94 3.14 11.46 -1.27
CA ALA A 94 3.65 10.49 -2.22
C ALA A 94 5.01 9.93 -1.76
N LEU A 95 5.93 10.79 -1.30
CA LEU A 95 7.22 10.38 -0.76
C LEU A 95 7.08 9.51 0.51
N LEU A 96 6.20 9.88 1.44
CA LEU A 96 5.94 9.08 2.66
C LEU A 96 5.43 7.67 2.33
N ARG A 97 4.62 7.52 1.27
CA ARG A 97 4.12 6.22 0.81
C ARG A 97 5.17 5.38 0.09
N THR A 98 6.24 5.98 -0.45
CA THR A 98 7.25 5.19 -1.18
C THR A 98 8.20 4.49 -0.23
N GLY A 99 8.34 5.00 0.99
CA GLY A 99 9.29 4.48 1.95
C GLY A 99 10.76 4.75 1.63
N ILE A 100 11.00 5.56 0.59
CA ILE A 100 12.32 6.09 0.23
C ILE A 100 12.79 6.94 1.41
N ASP A 101 14.00 6.65 1.89
CA ASP A 101 14.65 7.50 2.88
C ASP A 101 14.89 8.89 2.27
N PRO A 102 14.27 9.96 2.80
CA PRO A 102 14.46 11.30 2.25
C PRO A 102 15.92 11.76 2.29
N ASN A 103 16.78 11.21 3.17
CA ASN A 103 18.21 11.54 3.18
C ASN A 103 18.88 11.21 1.83
N ASN A 104 18.43 10.17 1.13
CA ASN A 104 18.95 9.82 -0.20
C ASN A 104 18.63 10.88 -1.26
N LEU A 105 17.56 11.66 -1.04
CA LEU A 105 17.10 12.68 -1.97
C LEU A 105 17.84 14.02 -1.78
N LEU A 106 18.56 14.22 -0.67
CA LEU A 106 19.35 15.42 -0.42
C LEU A 106 20.54 15.57 -1.40
N ASN A 107 21.01 14.45 -1.95
CA ASN A 107 22.14 14.43 -2.89
C ASN A 107 21.73 14.62 -4.36
N TYR A 108 20.44 14.79 -4.65
CA TYR A 108 19.96 15.01 -6.02
C TYR A 108 20.26 16.44 -6.50
N GLN A 109 20.56 16.59 -7.79
CA GLN A 109 20.87 17.90 -8.39
C GLN A 109 19.67 18.87 -8.40
N SER A 110 18.44 18.38 -8.32
CA SER A 110 17.25 19.21 -8.36
C SER A 110 16.99 19.87 -7.00
N GLU A 111 17.05 21.19 -6.96
CA GLU A 111 16.73 22.00 -5.77
C GLU A 111 15.35 21.66 -5.20
N ARG A 112 14.34 21.51 -6.06
CA ARG A 112 12.99 21.17 -5.65
C ARG A 112 12.91 19.81 -4.94
N VAL A 113 13.72 18.83 -5.37
CA VAL A 113 13.78 17.50 -4.74
C VAL A 113 14.45 17.58 -3.38
N ARG A 114 15.54 18.35 -3.25
CA ARG A 114 16.22 18.58 -1.97
C ARG A 114 15.31 19.27 -0.96
N GLN A 115 14.62 20.34 -1.38
CA GLN A 115 13.67 21.04 -0.52
C GLN A 115 12.53 20.13 -0.05
N LEU A 116 11.97 19.31 -0.95
CA LEU A 116 10.96 18.32 -0.58
C LEU A 116 11.49 17.34 0.48
N ALA A 117 12.72 16.86 0.30
CA ALA A 117 13.36 15.93 1.23
C ALA A 117 13.60 16.57 2.60
N GLU A 118 14.20 17.75 2.66
CA GLU A 118 14.44 18.49 3.91
C GLU A 118 13.15 18.77 4.67
N ILE A 119 12.11 19.25 3.98
CA ILE A 119 10.81 19.51 4.59
C ILE A 119 10.18 18.21 5.10
N THR A 120 10.31 17.12 4.37
CA THR A 120 9.78 15.80 4.79
C THR A 120 10.51 15.29 6.03
N LEU A 121 11.84 15.42 6.10
CA LEU A 121 12.63 15.03 7.28
C LEU A 121 12.23 15.82 8.52
N VAL A 122 12.15 17.15 8.39
CA VAL A 122 11.74 18.02 9.51
C VAL A 122 10.30 17.71 9.94
N TYR A 123 9.39 17.52 8.98
CA TYR A 123 8.00 17.16 9.25
C TYR A 123 7.87 15.83 10.00
N GLN A 124 8.54 14.77 9.52
CA GLN A 124 8.55 13.47 10.19
C GLN A 124 9.15 13.57 11.59
N ALA A 125 10.27 14.27 11.75
CA ALA A 125 10.90 14.47 13.06
C ALA A 125 9.94 15.14 14.06
N MET A 126 9.23 16.19 13.63
CA MET A 126 8.25 16.88 14.48
C MET A 126 7.09 15.99 14.91
N LEU A 127 6.56 15.15 14.00
CA LEU A 127 5.51 14.19 14.35
C LEU A 127 6.03 13.06 15.24
N HIS A 128 7.19 12.49 14.92
CA HIS A 128 7.75 11.34 15.61
C HIS A 128 8.15 11.67 17.05
N GLN A 129 8.61 12.90 17.31
CA GLN A 129 8.82 13.41 18.68
C GLN A 129 7.57 13.34 19.55
N GLN A 130 6.38 13.46 18.95
CA GLN A 130 5.08 13.35 19.61
C GLN A 130 4.48 11.93 19.54
N ARG A 131 5.25 10.93 19.07
CA ARG A 131 4.77 9.56 18.78
C ARG A 131 3.61 9.52 17.78
N LEU A 132 3.58 10.48 16.86
CA LEU A 132 2.60 10.58 15.80
C LEU A 132 3.20 10.18 14.44
N LEU A 133 2.34 9.66 13.56
CA LEU A 133 2.67 9.36 12.17
C LEU A 133 1.68 10.04 11.23
N ASP A 134 2.13 10.44 10.05
CA ASP A 134 1.22 10.80 8.98
C ASP A 134 0.45 9.55 8.51
N PRO A 135 -0.86 9.64 8.21
CA PRO A 135 -1.60 8.51 7.65
C PRO A 135 -0.97 7.91 6.39
N SER A 136 -0.25 8.71 5.60
CA SER A 136 0.43 8.28 4.37
C SER A 136 1.72 7.50 4.63
N GLU A 137 2.27 7.57 5.85
CA GLU A 137 3.44 6.81 6.29
C GLU A 137 3.04 5.47 6.96
N ALA A 138 1.78 5.34 7.38
CA ALA A 138 1.33 4.28 8.28
C ALA A 138 1.59 2.85 7.75
N LEU A 139 1.23 2.54 6.50
CA LEU A 139 1.45 1.20 5.94
C LEU A 139 2.94 0.84 5.89
N TRP A 140 3.77 1.77 5.41
CA TRP A 140 5.22 1.56 5.30
C TRP A 140 5.88 1.41 6.68
N HIS A 141 5.46 2.22 7.66
CA HIS A 141 6.00 2.09 9.01
C HIS A 141 5.54 0.79 9.69
N ALA A 142 4.27 0.40 9.49
CA ALA A 142 3.75 -0.85 10.00
C ALA A 142 4.46 -2.08 9.41
N SER A 143 4.90 -2.02 8.13
CA SER A 143 5.63 -3.11 7.50
C SER A 143 7.03 -3.35 8.08
N ARG A 144 7.57 -2.39 8.82
CA ARG A 144 8.89 -2.50 9.50
C ARG A 144 8.80 -3.04 10.92
N LEU A 145 7.59 -3.20 11.46
CA LEU A 145 7.40 -3.83 12.76
C LEU A 145 7.74 -5.32 12.72
N LYS A 146 8.10 -5.89 13.87
CA LYS A 146 8.22 -7.34 14.02
C LYS A 146 6.82 -7.96 14.10
N LEU A 147 6.29 -8.33 12.94
CA LEU A 147 4.94 -8.92 12.82
C LEU A 147 4.99 -10.44 12.92
N ASN A 148 3.99 -11.01 13.60
CA ASN A 148 3.71 -12.44 13.51
C ASN A 148 3.04 -12.70 12.17
N ARG A 149 3.79 -13.34 11.27
CA ARG A 149 3.29 -13.72 9.95
C ARG A 149 2.12 -14.70 10.08
N LYS A 150 1.05 -14.45 9.34
CA LYS A 150 -0.19 -15.25 9.37
C LYS A 150 -0.73 -15.48 7.96
N PRO A 151 -1.49 -16.56 7.71
CA PRO A 151 -2.16 -16.72 6.42
C PRO A 151 -3.13 -15.57 6.18
N ILE A 152 -2.97 -14.88 5.06
CA ILE A 152 -3.87 -13.79 4.64
C ILE A 152 -4.37 -13.99 3.21
N VAL A 153 -5.56 -13.48 2.91
CA VAL A 153 -6.09 -13.38 1.55
C VAL A 153 -6.27 -11.92 1.22
N VAL A 154 -5.64 -11.44 0.16
CA VAL A 154 -5.74 -10.04 -0.28
C VAL A 154 -6.48 -9.98 -1.62
N TYR A 155 -7.58 -9.23 -1.65
CA TYR A 155 -8.44 -9.12 -2.83
C TYR A 155 -8.90 -7.68 -3.09
N GLY A 156 -9.00 -7.30 -4.35
CA GLY A 156 -9.45 -5.97 -4.79
C GLY A 156 -8.37 -4.89 -4.82
N TYR A 157 -7.16 -5.18 -4.30
CA TYR A 157 -5.97 -4.32 -4.44
C TYR A 157 -5.34 -4.48 -5.83
N PHE A 158 -6.11 -4.19 -6.88
CA PHE A 158 -5.76 -4.51 -8.26
C PHE A 158 -4.62 -3.68 -8.85
N ARG A 159 -4.21 -2.59 -8.20
CA ARG A 159 -3.04 -1.78 -8.56
C ARG A 159 -2.31 -1.40 -7.26
N PRO A 160 -1.68 -2.37 -6.60
CA PRO A 160 -1.18 -2.18 -5.25
C PRO A 160 -0.05 -1.16 -5.25
N ARG A 161 -0.08 -0.25 -4.28
CA ARG A 161 1.00 0.70 -4.03
C ARG A 161 2.17 0.00 -3.33
N ILE A 162 3.35 0.61 -3.36
CA ILE A 162 4.55 0.01 -2.79
C ILE A 162 4.48 -0.17 -1.26
N ASP A 163 3.81 0.74 -0.55
CA ASP A 163 3.53 0.62 0.89
C ASP A 163 2.53 -0.51 1.20
N GLU A 164 1.51 -0.67 0.36
CA GLU A 164 0.59 -1.80 0.45
C GLU A 164 1.34 -3.13 0.23
N LEU A 165 2.19 -3.21 -0.79
CA LEU A 165 3.00 -4.40 -1.08
C LEU A 165 3.94 -4.75 0.07
N ALA A 166 4.64 -3.76 0.61
CA ALA A 166 5.55 -3.95 1.73
C ALA A 166 4.80 -4.46 2.97
N PHE A 167 3.64 -3.89 3.28
CA PHE A 167 2.84 -4.31 4.40
C PHE A 167 2.21 -5.70 4.21
N ILE A 168 1.73 -6.02 3.01
CA ILE A 168 1.25 -7.37 2.66
C ILE A 168 2.36 -8.40 2.85
N ASP A 169 3.57 -8.14 2.33
CA ASP A 169 4.70 -9.07 2.48
C ASP A 169 5.12 -9.26 3.95
N ALA A 170 5.11 -8.18 4.74
CA ALA A 170 5.44 -8.24 6.17
C ALA A 170 4.42 -9.06 6.97
N LEU A 171 3.13 -8.94 6.64
CA LEU A 171 2.03 -9.63 7.32
C LEU A 171 1.86 -11.09 6.87
N ALA A 172 2.12 -11.37 5.60
CA ALA A 172 1.85 -12.65 4.97
C ALA A 172 2.77 -13.76 5.49
N GLY A 173 2.16 -14.79 6.06
CA GLY A 173 2.76 -16.07 6.40
C GLY A 173 2.44 -17.15 5.38
N GLU A 174 2.82 -18.38 5.71
CA GLU A 174 2.50 -19.56 4.91
C GLU A 174 1.00 -19.67 4.60
N GLY A 175 0.67 -20.05 3.37
CA GLY A 175 -0.72 -20.17 2.91
C GLY A 175 -1.39 -18.85 2.54
N SER A 176 -0.65 -17.73 2.56
CA SER A 176 -1.19 -16.45 2.08
C SER A 176 -1.40 -16.43 0.58
N ARG A 177 -2.46 -15.75 0.15
CA ARG A 177 -2.87 -15.58 -1.25
C ARG A 177 -3.09 -14.11 -1.56
N PHE A 178 -2.55 -13.64 -2.69
CA PHE A 178 -2.81 -12.29 -3.18
C PHE A 178 -3.25 -12.33 -4.64
N LEU A 179 -4.41 -11.74 -4.94
CA LEU A 179 -4.85 -11.57 -6.32
C LEU A 179 -4.34 -10.26 -6.92
N VAL A 180 -3.53 -10.37 -7.97
CA VAL A 180 -3.07 -9.22 -8.76
C VAL A 180 -3.40 -9.48 -10.23
N PRO A 181 -4.31 -8.69 -10.85
CA PRO A 181 -4.58 -8.79 -12.28
C PRO A 181 -3.32 -8.50 -13.08
N CYS A 182 -2.97 -9.35 -14.04
CA CYS A 182 -1.81 -9.13 -14.88
C CYS A 182 -2.05 -9.70 -16.28
N ALA A 183 -1.66 -8.93 -17.29
CA ALA A 183 -1.66 -9.35 -18.69
C ALA A 183 -0.60 -8.54 -19.47
N ASP A 184 -0.33 -8.95 -20.71
CA ASP A 184 0.62 -8.30 -21.63
C ASP A 184 0.04 -7.05 -22.30
N HIS A 185 -0.43 -6.12 -21.47
CA HIS A 185 -0.86 -4.79 -21.90
C HIS A 185 -0.18 -3.72 -21.05
N SER A 186 0.01 -2.53 -21.62
CA SER A 186 0.61 -1.37 -20.94
C SER A 186 -0.11 -0.95 -19.66
N ILE A 187 -1.42 -1.22 -19.53
CA ILE A 187 -2.23 -0.87 -18.36
C ILE A 187 -1.81 -1.65 -17.12
N PHE A 188 -1.22 -2.83 -17.29
CA PHE A 188 -0.71 -3.70 -16.23
C PHE A 188 0.77 -3.48 -15.91
N ARG A 189 1.41 -2.43 -16.45
CA ARG A 189 2.84 -2.14 -16.21
C ARG A 189 3.18 -2.07 -14.72
N GLU A 190 2.37 -1.36 -13.92
CA GLU A 190 2.60 -1.25 -12.49
C GLU A 190 2.35 -2.56 -11.75
N ASN A 191 1.42 -3.38 -12.24
CA ASN A 191 1.17 -4.70 -11.66
C ASN A 191 2.32 -5.66 -11.93
N ARG A 192 2.95 -5.61 -13.11
CA ARG A 192 4.17 -6.39 -13.39
C ARG A 192 5.31 -6.02 -12.43
N LYS A 193 5.53 -4.73 -12.16
CA LYS A 193 6.49 -4.30 -11.12
C LYS A 193 6.12 -4.82 -9.72
N ALA A 194 4.84 -4.84 -9.38
CA ALA A 194 4.36 -5.40 -8.12
C ALA A 194 4.66 -6.92 -8.03
N LEU A 195 4.48 -7.65 -9.13
CA LEU A 195 4.83 -9.08 -9.19
C LEU A 195 6.33 -9.32 -9.07
N GLU A 196 7.17 -8.49 -9.71
CA GLU A 196 8.63 -8.53 -9.56
C GLU A 196 9.03 -8.31 -8.09
N PHE A 197 8.42 -7.33 -7.42
CA PHE A 197 8.62 -7.10 -5.99
C PHE A 197 8.26 -8.35 -5.18
N LEU A 198 7.08 -8.94 -5.38
CA LEU A 198 6.63 -10.12 -4.62
C LEU A 198 7.51 -11.34 -4.91
N ARG A 199 7.90 -11.56 -6.17
CA ARG A 199 8.83 -12.63 -6.57
C ARG A 199 10.19 -12.48 -5.88
N SER A 200 10.72 -11.26 -5.80
CA SER A 200 11.98 -10.98 -5.08
C SER A 200 11.88 -11.28 -3.57
N ARG A 201 10.65 -11.37 -3.05
CA ARG A 201 10.33 -11.68 -1.66
C ARG A 201 9.91 -13.13 -1.46
N ASN A 202 10.19 -14.05 -2.38
CA ASN A 202 9.82 -15.47 -2.30
C ASN A 202 8.30 -15.72 -2.27
N TRP A 203 7.53 -14.94 -3.02
CA TRP A 203 6.18 -15.32 -3.40
C TRP A 203 6.22 -16.13 -4.69
N GLU A 204 5.42 -17.20 -4.74
CA GLU A 204 5.23 -17.97 -5.98
C GLU A 204 4.14 -17.32 -6.82
N LEU A 205 4.33 -17.32 -8.13
CA LEU A 205 3.30 -16.87 -9.06
C LEU A 205 2.55 -18.10 -9.56
N GLU A 206 1.23 -18.07 -9.42
CA GLU A 206 0.34 -19.09 -9.97
C GLU A 206 -0.49 -18.42 -11.07
N GLU A 207 -0.26 -18.87 -12.30
CA GLU A 207 -1.11 -18.48 -13.43
C GLU A 207 -2.43 -19.23 -13.32
N SER A 208 -3.52 -18.49 -13.16
CA SER A 208 -4.85 -19.08 -13.23
C SER A 208 -5.10 -19.50 -14.68
N GLY A 209 -4.81 -20.76 -15.01
CA GLY A 209 -5.02 -21.37 -16.33
C GLY A 209 -6.49 -21.57 -16.72
N THR A 210 -7.35 -20.57 -16.48
CA THR A 210 -8.72 -20.59 -17.00
C THR A 210 -8.75 -19.85 -18.34
N SER A 211 -8.86 -20.64 -19.42
CA SER A 211 -9.41 -20.18 -20.69
C SER A 211 -10.63 -19.31 -20.40
N LEU A 212 -10.52 -18.01 -20.68
CA LEU A 212 -11.65 -17.11 -20.62
C LEU A 212 -12.59 -17.48 -21.77
N THR A 213 -13.63 -18.27 -21.49
CA THR A 213 -14.86 -18.16 -22.28
C THR A 213 -15.40 -16.76 -21.96
N THR A 214 -15.09 -15.81 -22.82
CA THR A 214 -15.59 -14.44 -22.68
C THR A 214 -17.12 -14.46 -22.62
N TYR A 215 -17.74 -13.45 -22.00
CA TYR A 215 -19.20 -13.33 -22.01
C TYR A 215 -19.74 -13.32 -23.46
N GLY A 216 -18.95 -12.80 -24.41
CA GLY A 216 -19.23 -12.88 -25.85
C GLY A 216 -19.20 -14.31 -26.40
N GLN A 217 -18.23 -15.14 -26.01
CA GLN A 217 -18.22 -16.57 -26.39
C GLN A 217 -19.41 -17.33 -25.79
N ARG A 218 -19.80 -17.05 -24.54
CA ARG A 218 -20.99 -17.68 -23.94
C ARG A 218 -22.28 -17.34 -24.69
N ILE A 219 -22.39 -16.14 -25.25
CA ILE A 219 -23.53 -15.74 -26.08
C ILE A 219 -23.44 -16.41 -27.47
N ALA A 220 -22.25 -16.46 -28.08
CA ALA A 220 -22.05 -17.11 -29.37
C ALA A 220 -22.37 -18.61 -29.34
N ASP A 221 -22.05 -19.30 -28.24
CA ASP A 221 -22.36 -20.72 -28.04
C ASP A 221 -23.85 -20.97 -27.69
N SER A 222 -24.65 -19.90 -27.54
CA SER A 222 -26.10 -19.96 -27.26
C SER A 222 -26.95 -19.79 -28.53
N PHE A 223 -26.33 -19.68 -29.71
CA PHE A 223 -26.95 -19.59 -31.03
C PHE A 223 -26.43 -20.70 -31.95
#